data_AF-A0AAU1XFB5-F1
#
_entry.id   AF-A0AAU1XFB5-F1
#
_cell.length_a   1.000
_cell.length_b   1.000
_cell.length_c   1.000
_cell.angle_alpha   90.00
_cell.angle_beta   90.00
_cell.angle_gamma   90.00
#
_symmetry.space_group_name_H-M   'P 1'
#
loop_
_entity.id
_entity.type
_entity.pdbx_description
1 polymer ?
#
loop_
_entity_poly.entity_id
_entity_poly.type
_entity_poly.pdbx_seq_one_letter_code
_entity_poly.pdbx_strand_id
1 'polypeptide(L)'
;MPLLLPLPALPGLRPARPPAKRVVDLLGAVILLAALGLPLAAVTALLYATQGGRPFVREPAAGLAGRPFRTWRLRTAGTGRLGAALDRCALDGLPQLLNVLRGEMSLVGPRPEARTDRPDRLLVRPGMTGLWQVSARSDLPWEEMALLDRHYVENHWLGMDLAILAQTPRAAYRQRLA
;
A
#
# COMPACT_ATOMS: atom_id res chain seq x y z
N MET A 1 2.60 12.48 -21.88
CA MET A 1 3.97 11.96 -22.05
C MET A 1 4.40 11.27 -20.76
N PRO A 2 4.73 9.97 -20.74
CA PRO A 2 5.37 9.39 -19.58
C PRO A 2 6.85 9.80 -19.64
N LEU A 3 7.25 10.75 -18.80
CA LEU A 3 8.66 10.99 -18.52
C LEU A 3 9.19 9.74 -17.82
N LEU A 4 9.83 8.85 -18.58
CA LEU A 4 10.81 7.92 -18.05
C LEU A 4 11.92 8.76 -17.42
N LEU A 5 11.79 9.06 -16.14
CA LEU A 5 12.95 9.41 -15.34
C LEU A 5 13.89 8.19 -15.42
N PRO A 6 15.08 8.31 -16.02
CA PRO A 6 16.06 7.23 -15.93
C PRO A 6 16.28 6.96 -14.44
N LEU A 7 16.11 5.71 -14.01
CA LEU A 7 16.49 5.30 -12.66
C LEU A 7 17.93 5.77 -12.46
N PRO A 8 18.23 6.62 -11.46
CA PRO A 8 19.63 6.88 -11.14
C PRO A 8 20.27 5.53 -10.85
N ALA A 9 21.41 5.28 -11.47
CA ALA A 9 22.17 4.07 -11.25
C ALA A 9 22.63 4.09 -9.78
N LEU A 10 21.82 3.53 -8.88
CA LEU A 10 22.18 3.32 -7.48
C LEU A 10 23.25 2.22 -7.48
N PRO A 11 24.54 2.54 -7.28
CA PRO A 11 25.59 1.55 -7.37
C PRO A 11 25.40 0.53 -6.25
N GLY A 12 25.34 -0.76 -6.60
CA GLY A 12 25.40 -1.86 -5.64
C GLY A 12 24.05 -2.38 -5.09
N LEU A 13 22.94 -1.67 -5.25
CA LEU A 13 21.63 -2.16 -4.79
C LEU A 13 20.88 -2.88 -5.91
N ARG A 14 20.91 -4.21 -5.89
CA ARG A 14 20.09 -5.04 -6.78
C ARG A 14 18.66 -5.09 -6.24
N PRO A 15 17.63 -5.13 -7.10
CA PRO A 15 16.27 -5.43 -6.65
C PRO A 15 16.26 -6.83 -6.02
N ALA A 16 16.35 -6.88 -4.69
CA ALA A 16 16.24 -8.12 -3.94
C ALA A 16 14.78 -8.57 -4.01
N ARG A 17 14.56 -9.76 -4.58
CA ARG A 17 13.27 -10.43 -4.49
C ARG A 17 13.51 -11.82 -3.95
N PRO A 18 13.40 -12.06 -2.64
CA PRO A 18 13.27 -13.43 -2.18
C PRO A 18 12.00 -14.00 -2.86
N PRO A 19 12.08 -15.08 -3.65
CA PRO A 19 10.92 -15.64 -4.34
C PRO A 19 9.79 -15.99 -3.36
N ALA A 20 10.15 -16.36 -2.12
CA ALA A 20 9.24 -16.61 -1.02
C ALA A 20 8.34 -15.41 -0.67
N LYS A 21 8.84 -14.17 -0.72
CA LYS A 21 8.05 -12.97 -0.42
C LYS A 21 6.86 -12.85 -1.36
N ARG A 22 7.07 -13.15 -2.65
CA ARG A 22 5.97 -13.10 -3.63
C ARG A 22 4.91 -14.16 -3.38
N VAL A 23 5.30 -15.35 -2.93
CA VAL A 23 4.32 -16.39 -2.57
C VAL A 23 3.47 -15.92 -1.39
N VAL A 24 4.09 -15.34 -0.36
CA VAL A 24 3.37 -14.77 0.80
C VAL A 24 2.45 -13.64 0.37
N ASP A 25 2.89 -12.72 -0.49
CA ASP A 25 2.05 -11.63 -1.00
C ASP A 25 0.78 -12.16 -1.69
N LEU A 26 0.94 -13.18 -2.55
CA LEU A 26 -0.17 -13.75 -3.29
C LEU A 26 -1.13 -14.52 -2.39
N LEU A 27 -0.61 -15.38 -1.50
CA LEU A 27 -1.43 -16.13 -0.55
C LEU A 27 -2.19 -15.19 0.38
N GLY A 28 -1.51 -14.22 0.98
CA GLY A 28 -2.13 -13.24 1.86
C GLY A 28 -3.18 -12.41 1.12
N ALA A 29 -2.91 -11.98 -0.12
CA ALA A 29 -3.89 -11.25 -0.91
C ALA A 29 -5.13 -12.09 -1.24
N VAL A 30 -4.95 -13.36 -1.63
CA VAL A 30 -6.07 -14.28 -1.89
C VAL A 30 -6.88 -14.54 -0.62
N ILE A 31 -6.22 -14.80 0.52
CA ILE A 31 -6.90 -15.02 1.80
C ILE A 31 -7.71 -13.79 2.21
N LEU A 32 -7.11 -12.59 2.13
CA LEU A 32 -7.81 -11.34 2.47
C LEU A 32 -8.98 -11.08 1.53
N LEU A 33 -8.83 -11.31 0.22
CA LEU A 33 -9.92 -11.16 -0.74
C LEU A 33 -11.02 -12.22 -0.54
N ALA A 34 -10.68 -13.46 -0.18
CA ALA A 34 -11.67 -14.49 0.12
C ALA A 34 -12.46 -14.15 1.40
N ALA A 35 -11.77 -13.71 2.45
CA ALA A 35 -12.39 -13.36 3.73
C ALA A 35 -13.20 -12.05 3.67
N LEU A 36 -12.71 -11.05 2.95
CA LEU A 36 -13.27 -9.70 2.92
C LEU A 36 -13.99 -9.36 1.61
N GLY A 37 -14.03 -10.26 0.64
CA GLY A 37 -14.60 -10.02 -0.68
C GLY A 37 -16.09 -9.70 -0.65
N LEU A 38 -16.87 -10.47 0.11
CA LEU A 38 -18.30 -10.22 0.30
C LEU A 38 -18.55 -8.86 1.00
N PRO A 39 -17.93 -8.54 2.16
CA PRO A 39 -18.00 -7.22 2.76
C PRO A 39 -17.58 -6.09 1.79
N LEU A 40 -16.48 -6.27 1.06
CA LEU A 40 -15.98 -5.29 0.12
C LEU A 40 -16.96 -5.04 -1.03
N ALA A 41 -17.58 -6.10 -1.56
CA ALA A 41 -18.62 -6.00 -2.59
C ALA A 41 -19.86 -5.27 -2.08
N ALA A 42 -20.32 -5.60 -0.86
CA ALA A 42 -21.46 -4.94 -0.23
C ALA A 42 -21.19 -3.44 0.01
N VAL A 43 -20.02 -3.10 0.55
CA VAL A 43 -19.58 -1.71 0.73
C VAL A 43 -19.51 -0.98 -0.62
N THR A 44 -18.94 -1.61 -1.65
CA THR A 44 -18.84 -1.03 -2.99
C THR A 44 -20.23 -0.75 -3.58
N ALA A 45 -21.17 -1.69 -3.44
CA ALA A 45 -22.55 -1.54 -3.89
C ALA A 45 -23.26 -0.40 -3.14
N LEU A 46 -23.04 -0.28 -1.83
CA LEU A 46 -23.61 0.79 -1.02
C LEU A 46 -23.02 2.17 -1.38
N LEU A 47 -21.71 2.26 -1.62
CA LEU A 47 -21.06 3.47 -2.12
C LEU A 47 -21.62 3.87 -3.49
N TYR A 48 -21.82 2.90 -4.38
CA TYR A 48 -22.44 3.14 -5.69
C TYR A 48 -23.87 3.69 -5.55
N ALA A 49 -24.70 3.04 -4.72
CA ALA A 49 -26.09 3.44 -4.48
C ALA A 49 -26.22 4.83 -3.83
N THR A 50 -25.31 5.19 -2.94
CA THR A 50 -25.34 6.49 -2.23
C THR A 50 -24.75 7.63 -3.04
N GLN A 51 -23.74 7.37 -3.87
CA GLN A 51 -23.03 8.42 -4.62
C GLN A 51 -23.52 8.60 -6.07
N GLY A 52 -24.28 7.65 -6.62
CA GLY A 52 -24.72 7.68 -8.04
C GLY A 52 -23.56 7.68 -9.05
N GLY A 53 -22.36 7.25 -8.64
CA GLY A 53 -21.14 7.41 -9.43
C GLY A 53 -20.11 6.32 -9.14
N ARG A 54 -18.88 6.49 -9.64
CA ARG A 54 -17.84 5.47 -9.53
C ARG A 54 -17.40 5.33 -8.06
N PRO A 55 -17.49 4.14 -7.45
CA PRO A 55 -17.12 3.92 -6.05
C PRO A 55 -15.60 3.80 -5.87
N PHE A 56 -14.83 3.80 -6.95
CA PHE A 56 -13.39 3.66 -6.95
C PHE A 56 -12.68 4.93 -7.43
N VAL A 57 -11.58 5.27 -6.77
CA VAL A 57 -10.58 6.23 -7.20
C VAL A 57 -9.33 5.48 -7.62
N ARG A 58 -8.64 5.99 -8.65
CA ARG A 58 -7.35 5.48 -9.08
C ARG A 58 -6.29 6.56 -9.01
N GLU A 59 -5.25 6.34 -8.22
CA GLU A 59 -4.16 7.31 -8.03
C GLU A 59 -2.90 6.81 -8.76
N PRO A 60 -2.15 7.69 -9.44
CA PRO A 60 -0.90 7.32 -10.09
C PRO A 60 0.14 6.92 -9.04
N ALA A 61 0.93 5.88 -9.34
CA ALA A 61 2.02 5.41 -8.48
C ALA A 61 3.18 4.87 -9.32
N ALA A 62 4.38 4.92 -8.74
CA ALA A 62 5.58 4.28 -9.27
C ALA A 62 5.79 2.95 -8.55
N GLY A 63 5.90 1.87 -9.32
CA GLY A 63 6.17 0.53 -8.85
C GLY A 63 7.66 0.20 -8.92
N LEU A 64 7.94 -1.09 -8.80
CA LEU A 64 9.30 -1.61 -8.89
C LEU A 64 9.99 -1.20 -10.22
N ALA A 65 11.25 -0.79 -10.10
CA ALA A 65 12.05 -0.21 -11.18
C ALA A 65 11.39 1.01 -11.84
N GLY A 66 10.61 1.78 -11.08
CA GLY A 66 9.93 2.98 -11.56
C GLY A 66 8.76 2.71 -12.52
N ARG A 67 8.31 1.46 -12.65
CA ARG A 67 7.21 1.10 -13.56
C ARG A 67 5.92 1.82 -13.14
N PRO A 68 5.33 2.68 -13.98
CA PRO A 68 4.12 3.40 -13.61
C PRO A 68 2.92 2.45 -13.54
N PHE A 69 2.09 2.61 -12.52
CA PHE A 69 0.81 1.92 -12.38
C PHE A 69 -0.22 2.82 -11.69
N ARG A 70 -1.41 2.27 -11.41
CA ARG A 70 -2.45 2.98 -10.66
C ARG A 70 -2.92 2.16 -9.47
N THR A 71 -2.90 2.75 -8.28
CA THR A 71 -3.47 2.13 -7.08
C THR A 71 -4.99 2.22 -7.13
N TRP A 72 -5.67 1.27 -6.49
CA TRP A 72 -7.12 1.26 -6.39
C TRP A 72 -7.55 1.64 -4.97
N ARG A 73 -8.50 2.55 -4.81
CA ARG A 73 -9.07 2.90 -3.51
C ARG A 73 -10.56 3.08 -3.60
N LEU A 74 -11.28 2.87 -2.50
CA LEU A 74 -12.67 3.25 -2.38
C LEU A 74 -12.77 4.77 -2.25
N ARG A 75 -13.75 5.36 -2.93
CA ARG A 75 -14.08 6.78 -2.81
C ARG A 75 -14.98 6.98 -1.60
N THR A 76 -14.45 7.49 -0.51
CA THR A 76 -15.18 7.71 0.74
C THR A 76 -15.67 9.15 0.91
N ALA A 77 -14.99 10.13 0.31
CA ALA A 77 -15.37 11.54 0.36
C ALA A 77 -16.82 11.78 -0.09
N GLY A 78 -17.57 12.54 0.72
CA GLY A 78 -18.96 12.91 0.43
C GLY A 78 -20.01 11.83 0.72
N THR A 79 -19.69 10.75 1.46
CA THR A 79 -20.65 9.66 1.79
C THR A 79 -21.12 9.64 3.24
N GLY A 80 -20.92 10.74 3.96
CA GLY A 80 -21.36 10.89 5.34
C GLY A 80 -20.81 9.80 6.26
N ARG A 81 -21.69 9.19 7.05
CA ARG A 81 -21.32 8.21 8.10
C ARG A 81 -20.65 6.95 7.54
N LEU A 82 -21.02 6.51 6.34
CA LEU A 82 -20.43 5.34 5.70
C LEU A 82 -18.96 5.59 5.35
N GLY A 83 -18.67 6.69 4.65
CA GLY A 83 -17.31 7.09 4.33
C GLY A 83 -16.46 7.24 5.57
N ALA A 84 -16.98 7.96 6.58
CA ALA A 84 -16.30 8.11 7.85
C ALA A 84 -16.03 6.77 8.57
N ALA A 85 -16.91 5.77 8.45
CA ALA A 85 -16.68 4.45 9.01
C ALA A 85 -15.58 3.69 8.24
N LEU A 86 -15.61 3.71 6.91
CA LEU A 86 -14.58 3.10 6.07
C LEU A 86 -13.21 3.76 6.30
N ASP A 87 -13.21 5.09 6.45
CA ASP A 87 -12.06 5.91 6.78
C ASP A 87 -11.57 5.72 8.22
N ARG A 88 -12.36 5.17 9.15
CA ARG A 88 -11.86 4.79 10.48
C ARG A 88 -11.29 3.37 10.51
N CYS A 89 -11.82 2.47 9.70
CA CYS A 89 -11.45 1.06 9.73
C CYS A 89 -10.31 0.66 8.76
N ALA A 90 -9.75 1.60 7.99
CA ALA A 90 -8.72 1.31 6.99
C ALA A 90 -9.13 0.35 5.87
N LEU A 91 -10.42 0.33 5.56
CA LEU A 91 -10.97 -0.55 4.53
C LEU A 91 -10.98 0.09 3.14
N ASP A 92 -10.74 1.40 3.05
CA ASP A 92 -10.69 2.13 1.77
C ASP A 92 -9.57 1.66 0.83
N GLY A 93 -8.51 1.06 1.39
CA GLY A 93 -7.36 0.52 0.64
C GLY A 93 -7.51 -0.94 0.20
N LEU A 94 -8.54 -1.68 0.61
CA LEU A 94 -8.70 -3.10 0.25
C LEU A 94 -8.67 -3.39 -1.27
N PRO A 95 -9.20 -2.52 -2.16
CA PRO A 95 -9.07 -2.73 -3.59
C PRO A 95 -7.62 -2.82 -4.10
N GLN A 96 -6.63 -2.33 -3.35
CA GLN A 96 -5.20 -2.45 -3.70
C GLN A 96 -4.70 -3.90 -3.69
N LEU A 97 -5.42 -4.83 -3.05
CA LEU A 97 -5.11 -6.27 -3.13
C LEU A 97 -5.10 -6.75 -4.59
N LEU A 98 -5.88 -6.12 -5.49
CA LEU A 98 -5.82 -6.38 -6.91
C LEU A 98 -4.47 -5.97 -7.54
N ASN A 99 -3.84 -4.88 -7.06
CA ASN A 99 -2.49 -4.49 -7.49
C ASN A 99 -1.45 -5.49 -6.99
N VAL A 100 -1.64 -6.05 -5.79
CA VAL A 100 -0.79 -7.11 -5.26
C VAL A 100 -0.88 -8.35 -6.15
N LEU A 101 -2.09 -8.80 -6.50
CA LEU A 101 -2.27 -9.93 -7.42
C LEU A 101 -1.64 -9.67 -8.80
N ARG A 102 -1.79 -8.46 -9.35
CA ARG A 102 -1.17 -8.05 -10.64
C ARG A 102 0.36 -7.93 -10.59
N GLY A 103 0.96 -7.92 -9.40
CA GLY A 103 2.41 -7.81 -9.24
C GLY A 103 2.94 -6.39 -9.37
N GLU A 104 2.06 -5.41 -9.28
CA GLU A 104 2.38 -3.98 -9.21
C GLU A 104 2.78 -3.59 -7.78
N MET A 105 2.12 -4.21 -6.78
CA MET A 105 2.35 -3.99 -5.35
C MET A 105 2.73 -5.28 -4.61
N SER A 106 3.18 -5.10 -3.38
CA SER A 106 3.42 -6.10 -2.34
C SER A 106 2.44 -5.85 -1.17
N LEU A 107 2.22 -6.84 -0.30
CA LEU A 107 1.47 -6.57 0.93
C LEU A 107 2.26 -5.60 1.83
N VAL A 108 3.56 -5.86 1.97
CA VAL A 108 4.50 -5.05 2.74
C VAL A 108 5.54 -4.39 1.83
N GLY A 109 5.75 -3.10 1.98
CA GLY A 109 6.72 -2.31 1.23
C GLY A 109 6.58 -0.81 1.50
N PRO A 110 7.45 0.02 0.90
CA PRO A 110 7.32 1.47 0.98
C PRO A 110 5.98 1.96 0.41
N ARG A 111 5.47 3.08 0.91
CA ARG A 111 4.19 3.62 0.44
C ARG A 111 4.26 3.98 -1.04
N PRO A 112 3.24 3.64 -1.86
CA PRO A 112 3.19 4.03 -3.26
C PRO A 112 3.09 5.56 -3.41
N GLU A 113 3.98 6.13 -4.23
CA GLU A 113 4.01 7.55 -4.58
C GLU A 113 4.00 7.72 -6.10
N ALA A 114 3.28 8.73 -6.61
CA ALA A 114 3.22 9.04 -8.04
C ALA A 114 4.59 9.45 -8.61
N ARG A 115 5.33 10.22 -7.81
CA ARG A 115 6.69 10.67 -8.05
C ARG A 115 7.41 10.59 -6.71
N THR A 116 8.61 10.04 -6.74
CA THR A 116 9.44 9.96 -5.54
C THR A 116 10.76 10.66 -5.83
N ASP A 117 11.20 11.47 -4.88
CA ASP A 117 12.56 12.03 -4.81
C ASP A 117 13.58 10.98 -4.33
N ARG A 118 13.09 9.81 -3.92
CA ARG A 118 13.84 8.71 -3.32
C ARG A 118 13.86 7.48 -4.22
N PRO A 119 14.85 7.39 -5.13
CA PRO A 119 14.90 6.31 -6.11
C PRO A 119 15.14 4.93 -5.48
N ASP A 120 15.66 4.86 -4.25
CA ASP A 120 15.84 3.62 -3.49
C ASP A 120 14.52 2.89 -3.24
N ARG A 121 13.42 3.62 -3.03
CA ARG A 121 12.07 3.03 -2.89
C ARG A 121 11.64 2.26 -4.13
N LEU A 122 12.19 2.59 -5.30
CA LEU A 122 11.89 1.92 -6.56
C LEU A 122 12.65 0.60 -6.73
N LEU A 123 13.50 0.20 -5.78
CA LEU A 123 14.22 -1.08 -5.80
C LEU A 123 13.38 -2.27 -5.31
N VAL A 124 12.27 -1.98 -4.62
CA VAL A 124 11.29 -2.96 -4.15
C VAL A 124 9.90 -2.62 -4.70
N ARG A 125 8.93 -3.53 -4.56
CA ARG A 125 7.54 -3.17 -4.85
C ARG A 125 7.00 -2.31 -3.71
N PRO A 126 6.21 -1.27 -4.02
CA PRO A 126 5.49 -0.54 -2.99
C PRO A 126 4.49 -1.46 -2.27
N GLY A 127 4.23 -1.15 -1.00
CA GLY A 127 3.38 -1.91 -0.09
C GLY A 127 1.99 -1.31 0.10
N MET A 128 1.02 -2.15 0.49
CA MET A 128 -0.22 -1.66 1.10
C MET A 128 0.01 -1.15 2.52
N THR A 129 0.93 -1.80 3.24
CA THR A 129 1.49 -1.40 4.53
C THR A 129 3.02 -1.40 4.45
N GLY A 130 3.70 -0.82 5.43
CA GLY A 130 5.14 -0.63 5.42
C GLY A 130 5.69 -0.36 6.82
N LEU A 131 7.02 -0.42 6.95
CA LEU A 131 7.68 -0.26 8.24
C LEU A 131 7.31 1.07 8.91
N TRP A 132 7.46 2.18 8.19
CA TRP A 132 7.10 3.47 8.75
C TRP A 132 5.61 3.55 9.09
N GLN A 133 4.72 2.90 8.33
CA GLN A 133 3.28 2.93 8.62
C GLN A 133 2.96 2.21 9.93
N VAL A 134 3.71 1.19 10.34
CA VAL A 134 3.49 0.52 11.63
C VAL A 134 4.29 1.14 12.77
N SER A 135 5.41 1.78 12.46
CA SER A 135 6.27 2.47 13.41
C SER A 135 5.84 3.90 13.69
N ALA A 136 5.07 4.53 12.80
CA ALA A 136 4.66 5.92 12.91
C ALA A 136 3.84 6.15 14.17
N ARG A 137 4.40 6.95 15.06
CA ARG A 137 3.69 7.71 16.07
C ARG A 137 3.08 8.94 15.40
N SER A 138 2.05 9.54 16.01
CA SER A 138 1.24 10.62 15.44
C SER A 138 2.05 11.86 15.01
N ASP A 139 3.31 11.96 15.44
CA ASP A 139 4.19 13.12 15.37
C ASP A 139 5.55 12.86 14.69
N LEU A 140 5.73 11.73 14.00
CA LEU A 140 7.03 11.38 13.41
C LEU A 140 7.42 12.37 12.27
N PRO A 141 8.59 13.03 12.33
CA PRO A 141 9.08 13.87 11.25
C PRO A 141 9.20 13.14 9.91
N TRP A 142 9.06 13.87 8.81
CA TRP A 142 9.07 13.27 7.48
C TRP A 142 10.42 12.65 7.11
N GLU A 143 11.53 13.21 7.61
CA GLU A 143 12.85 12.61 7.45
C GLU A 143 12.93 11.23 8.11
N GLU A 144 12.33 11.05 9.29
CA GLU A 144 12.33 9.77 9.99
C GLU A 144 11.49 8.71 9.27
N MET A 145 10.34 9.10 8.71
CA MET A 145 9.52 8.20 7.89
C MET A 145 10.32 7.67 6.69
N ALA A 146 11.11 8.54 6.06
CA ALA A 146 11.97 8.16 4.95
C ALA A 146 13.13 7.25 5.35
N LEU A 147 13.72 7.46 6.53
CA LEU A 147 14.74 6.57 7.07
C LEU A 147 14.19 5.16 7.32
N LEU A 148 12.96 5.05 7.80
CA LEU A 148 12.29 3.75 8.00
C LEU A 148 12.00 3.05 6.67
N ASP A 149 11.56 3.78 5.64
CA ASP A 149 11.41 3.22 4.29
C ASP A 149 12.74 2.74 3.72
N ARG A 150 13.79 3.54 3.85
CA ARG A 150 15.14 3.16 3.40
C ARG A 150 15.65 1.93 4.14
N HIS A 151 15.47 1.89 5.46
CA HIS A 151 15.83 0.74 6.27
C HIS A 151 15.11 -0.53 5.81
N TYR A 152 13.81 -0.41 5.46
CA TYR A 152 13.07 -1.52 4.87
C TYR A 152 13.66 -1.95 3.52
N VAL A 153 13.91 -1.01 2.59
CA VAL A 153 14.50 -1.34 1.28
C VAL A 153 15.81 -2.11 1.44
N GLU A 154 16.68 -1.67 2.35
CA GLU A 154 18.01 -2.24 2.56
C GLU A 154 18.00 -3.57 3.33
N ASN A 155 17.07 -3.76 4.26
CA ASN A 155 17.13 -4.86 5.24
C ASN A 155 15.90 -5.78 5.26
N HIS A 156 14.95 -5.62 4.33
CA HIS A 156 13.74 -6.44 4.35
C HIS A 156 14.05 -7.94 4.19
N TRP A 157 13.39 -8.72 5.05
CA TRP A 157 13.36 -10.17 5.01
C TRP A 157 11.98 -10.65 5.45
N LEU A 158 11.69 -11.93 5.28
CA LEU A 158 10.33 -12.46 5.45
C LEU A 158 9.75 -12.24 6.86
N GLY A 159 10.55 -12.42 7.91
CA GLY A 159 10.05 -12.23 9.28
C GLY A 159 9.76 -10.77 9.62
N MET A 160 10.51 -9.83 9.04
CA MET A 160 10.17 -8.41 9.13
C MET A 160 8.82 -8.12 8.47
N ASP A 161 8.54 -8.70 7.30
CA ASP A 161 7.23 -8.56 6.64
C ASP A 161 6.11 -9.11 7.53
N LEU A 162 6.28 -10.31 8.09
CA LEU A 162 5.29 -10.92 8.99
C LEU A 162 5.06 -10.05 10.24
N ALA A 163 6.13 -9.50 10.83
CA ALA A 163 6.03 -8.59 11.97
C ALA A 163 5.27 -7.31 11.60
N ILE A 164 5.50 -6.73 10.41
CA ILE A 164 4.77 -5.55 9.94
C ILE A 164 3.29 -5.90 9.71
N LEU A 165 2.98 -7.03 9.07
CA LEU A 165 1.60 -7.48 8.85
C LEU A 165 0.86 -7.69 10.18
N ALA A 166 1.49 -8.31 11.17
CA ALA A 166 0.91 -8.52 12.50
C ALA A 166 0.61 -7.20 13.23
N GLN A 167 1.45 -6.18 13.03
CA GLN A 167 1.27 -4.86 13.65
C GLN A 167 0.27 -3.96 12.90
N THR A 168 0.03 -4.24 11.62
CA THR A 168 -0.76 -3.37 10.73
C THR A 168 -2.18 -3.10 11.22
N PRO A 169 -2.99 -4.07 11.69
CA PRO A 169 -4.35 -3.78 12.17
C PRO A 169 -4.36 -2.77 13.33
N ARG A 170 -3.43 -2.93 14.27
CA ARG A 170 -3.31 -2.05 15.44
C ARG A 170 -2.81 -0.66 15.05
N ALA A 171 -1.83 -0.59 14.15
CA ALA A 171 -1.30 0.68 13.66
C ALA A 171 -2.35 1.47 12.86
N ALA A 172 -3.06 0.80 11.95
CA ALA A 172 -4.13 1.39 11.14
C ALA A 172 -5.26 1.95 12.01
N TYR A 173 -5.65 1.23 13.07
CA TYR A 173 -6.63 1.71 14.04
C TYR A 173 -6.15 2.96 14.81
N ARG A 174 -4.89 2.96 15.27
CA ARG A 174 -4.31 4.09 16.02
C ARG A 174 -4.21 5.36 15.19
N GLN A 175 -3.75 5.25 13.95
CA GLN A 175 -3.57 6.40 13.05
C GLN A 175 -4.87 7.10 12.65
N ARG A 176 -6.02 6.43 12.80
CA ARG A 176 -7.33 6.95 12.43
C ARG A 176 -8.14 7.49 13.62
N LEU A 177 -7.61 7.33 14.83
CA LEU A 177 -8.17 7.90 16.07
C LEU A 177 -7.38 9.10 16.60
N ALA A 178 -6.14 9.30 16.14
CA ALA A 178 -5.32 10.47 16.42
C ALA A 178 -5.66 11.61 15.45
#